data_AF-A0A1R0GVB9-F1
#
_entry.id   AF-A0A1R0GVB9-F1
#
_cell.length_a   1.000
_cell.length_b   1.000
_cell.length_c   1.000
_cell.angle_alpha   90.00
_cell.angle_beta   90.00
_cell.angle_gamma   90.00
#
_symmetry.space_group_name_H-M   'P 1'
#
loop_
_entity.id
_entity.type
_entity.pdbx_description
1 polymer ?
#
loop_
_entity_poly.entity_id
_entity_poly.type
_entity_poly.pdbx_seq_one_letter_code
_entity_poly.pdbx_strand_id
1 'polypeptide(L)' 'MKTANKRPFGELANGSTGNSRSATKWESLLITDCNYFPECDTSIKCSDIIAALSDTPNNKAPGSDGIPSE' A
#
# COMPACT_ATOMS: atom_id res chain seq x y z
N MET A 1 21.47 -3.10 -39.43
CA MET A 1 21.27 -2.51 -38.08
C MET A 1 19.78 -2.22 -37.91
N LYS A 2 19.08 -2.93 -37.01
CA LYS A 2 17.68 -2.62 -36.67
C LYS A 2 17.69 -1.48 -35.64
N THR A 3 17.11 -0.33 -35.97
CA THR A 3 16.87 0.74 -35.02
C THR A 3 15.79 0.30 -34.03
N ALA A 4 16.16 0.16 -32.76
CA ALA A 4 15.20 -0.03 -31.68
C ALA A 4 14.41 1.28 -31.51
N ASN A 5 13.11 1.21 -31.79
CA ASN A 5 12.19 2.33 -31.63
C ASN A 5 11.99 2.56 -30.11
N LYS A 6 12.81 3.42 -29.52
CA LYS A 6 12.77 3.75 -28.09
C LYS A 6 11.60 4.69 -27.86
N ARG A 7 10.41 4.13 -27.61
CA ARG A 7 9.24 4.94 -27.24
C ARG A 7 9.54 5.65 -25.92
N PRO A 8 9.30 6.97 -25.80
CA PRO A 8 9.43 7.65 -24.52
C PRO A 8 8.46 7.02 -23.52
N PHE A 9 8.90 6.82 -22.28
CA PHE A 9 8.10 6.16 -21.23
C PHE A 9 6.70 6.77 -21.05
N GLY A 10 6.51 8.05 -21.40
CA GLY A 10 5.21 8.73 -21.39
C GLY A 10 4.18 8.15 -22.37
N GLU A 11 4.60 7.54 -23.49
CA GLU A 11 3.68 6.89 -24.44
C GLU A 11 3.22 5.51 -23.99
N LEU A 12 3.93 4.88 -23.03
CA LEU A 12 3.54 3.58 -22.47
C LEU A 12 2.31 3.67 -21.56
N ALA A 13 2.09 4.84 -20.94
CA ALA A 13 0.95 5.10 -20.06
C ALA A 13 -0.37 5.37 -20.81
N ASN A 14 -0.31 5.64 -22.12
CA ASN A 14 -1.49 5.95 -22.92
C ASN A 14 -2.31 4.72 -23.35
N GLY A 15 -1.89 3.49 -23.02
CA GLY A 15 -2.63 2.26 -23.34
C GLY A 15 -3.99 2.21 -22.61
N SER A 16 -5.06 2.64 -23.28
CA SER A 16 -6.46 2.68 -22.77
C SER A 16 -7.02 1.31 -22.39
N THR A 17 -6.28 0.25 -22.68
CA THR A 17 -6.62 -1.16 -22.41
C THR A 17 -6.32 -1.60 -20.98
N GLY A 18 -5.84 -0.70 -20.12
CA GLY A 18 -5.56 -1.00 -18.73
C GLY A 18 -6.84 -1.17 -17.92
N ASN A 19 -7.09 -2.39 -17.42
CA ASN A 19 -8.15 -2.72 -16.46
C ASN A 19 -8.19 -1.76 -15.24
N SER A 20 -7.08 -1.08 -14.94
CA SER A 20 -6.97 -0.06 -13.88
C SER A 20 -7.81 1.20 -14.11
N ARG A 21 -8.29 1.46 -15.33
CA ARG A 21 -9.08 2.66 -15.68
C ARG A 21 -10.58 2.43 -15.78
N SER A 22 -11.07 1.21 -15.58
CA SER A 22 -12.52 0.96 -15.57
C SER A 22 -13.10 1.40 -14.23
N ALA A 23 -13.70 2.59 -14.21
CA ALA A 23 -14.41 3.10 -13.03
C ALA A 23 -15.47 2.10 -12.55
N THR A 24 -16.25 1.52 -13.47
CA THR A 24 -17.26 0.48 -13.18
C THR A 24 -16.69 -0.72 -12.42
N LYS A 25 -15.45 -1.13 -12.70
CA LYS A 25 -14.80 -2.23 -11.99
C LYS A 25 -14.42 -1.83 -10.56
N TRP A 26 -13.91 -0.62 -10.35
CA TRP A 26 -13.64 -0.10 -9.02
C TRP A 26 -14.93 0.10 -8.22
N GLU A 27 -15.98 0.67 -8.82
CA GLU A 27 -17.30 0.84 -8.21
C GLU A 27 -17.87 -0.51 -7.73
N SER A 28 -17.79 -1.57 -8.56
CA SER A 28 -18.25 -2.91 -8.14
C SER A 28 -17.50 -3.50 -6.95
N LEU A 29 -16.24 -3.08 -6.72
CA LEU A 29 -15.44 -3.51 -5.57
C LEU A 29 -15.72 -2.64 -4.33
N LEU A 30 -16.03 -1.36 -4.54
CA LEU A 30 -16.40 -0.41 -3.48
C LEU A 30 -17.81 -0.66 -2.93
N ILE A 31 -18.69 -1.34 -3.67
CA ILE A 31 -20.04 -1.76 -3.23
C ILE A 31 -19.97 -3.01 -2.31
N THR A 32 -18.81 -3.32 -1.73
CA THR A 32 -18.74 -4.32 -0.66
C THR A 32 -18.89 -3.57 0.66
N ASP A 33 -19.84 -3.97 1.51
CA ASP A 33 -20.10 -3.41 2.85
C ASP A 33 -18.78 -3.10 3.58
N CYS A 34 -18.33 -1.85 3.48
CA CYS A 34 -17.25 -1.37 4.31
C CYS A 34 -17.84 -1.20 5.70
N ASN A 35 -17.63 -2.20 6.56
CA ASN A 35 -17.83 -2.05 7.99
C ASN A 35 -17.08 -0.79 8.42
N TYR A 36 -17.82 0.16 8.99
CA TYR A 36 -17.22 1.37 9.54
C TYR A 36 -16.57 1.02 10.88
N PHE A 37 -15.28 1.32 10.99
CA PHE A 37 -14.44 1.02 12.14
C PHE A 37 -14.07 2.34 12.84
N PRO A 38 -14.85 2.80 13.84
CA PRO A 38 -14.62 4.08 14.50
C PRO A 38 -13.26 4.17 15.23
N GLU A 39 -12.65 3.03 15.54
CA GLU A 39 -11.28 2.96 16.04
C GLU A 39 -10.25 3.55 15.07
N CYS A 40 -10.52 3.53 13.76
CA CYS A 40 -9.63 4.10 12.74
C CYS A 40 -9.66 5.64 12.70
N ASP A 41 -10.71 6.25 13.23
CA ASP A 41 -10.82 7.72 13.31
C ASP A 41 -10.06 8.30 14.51
N THR A 42 -9.49 7.43 15.35
CA THR A 42 -8.66 7.88 16.47
C THR A 42 -7.35 8.48 15.94
N SER A 43 -7.10 9.74 16.31
CA SER A 43 -5.84 10.40 15.96
C SER A 43 -4.68 9.75 16.72
N ILE A 44 -3.84 9.00 16.01
CA ILE A 44 -2.60 8.46 16.55
C ILE A 44 -1.53 9.55 16.51
N LYS A 45 -0.97 9.92 17.67
CA LYS A 45 0.15 10.86 17.71
C LYS A 45 1.45 10.13 17.38
N CYS A 46 2.34 10.80 16.64
CA CYS A 46 3.69 10.27 16.41
C CYS A 46 4.45 9.97 17.71
N SER A 47 4.18 10.74 18.78
CA SER A 47 4.76 10.46 20.12
C SER A 47 4.38 9.08 20.64
N ASP A 48 3.13 8.66 20.42
CA ASP A 48 2.60 7.41 20.95
C ASP A 48 3.19 6.22 20.17
N ILE A 49 3.44 6.41 18.87
CA ILE A 49 4.15 5.46 18.02
C ILE A 49 5.61 5.30 18.49
N ILE A 50 6.31 6.41 18.68
CA ILE A 50 7.73 6.39 19.11
C ILE A 50 7.87 5.75 20.49
N ALA A 51 6.97 6.06 21.42
CA ALA A 51 6.95 5.44 22.75
C ALA A 51 6.72 3.92 22.67
N ALA A 52 5.71 3.48 21.91
CA ALA A 52 5.42 2.05 21.73
C ALA A 52 6.57 1.27 21.07
N LEU A 53 7.26 1.88 20.11
CA LEU A 53 8.44 1.29 19.47
C LEU A 53 9.62 1.21 20.45
N SER A 54 9.81 2.23 21.29
CA SER A 54 10.89 2.26 22.29
C SER A 54 10.67 1.24 23.41
N ASP A 55 9.42 1.00 23.78
CA ASP A 55 9.02 0.02 24.79
C ASP A 55 9.08 -1.43 24.27
N THR A 56 9.22 -1.63 22.96
CA THR A 56 9.36 -2.96 22.36
C THR A 56 10.76 -3.50 22.66
N PRO A 57 10.90 -4.63 23.39
CA PRO A 57 12.21 -5.19 23.70
C PRO A 57 12.91 -5.60 22.40
N ASN A 58 14.07 -4.99 22.12
CA ASN A 58 14.90 -5.18 20.92
C ASN A 58 15.56 -6.57 20.78
N ASN A 59 15.10 -7.58 21.53
CA ASN A 59 15.74 -8.89 21.62
C ASN A 59 14.73 -10.03 21.73
N LYS A 60 13.51 -9.84 21.19
CA LYS A 60 12.60 -10.97 21.01
C LYS A 60 12.91 -11.68 19.70
N ALA A 61 12.73 -13.01 19.72
CA ALA A 61 12.74 -13.79 18.50
C ALA A 61 11.76 -13.18 17.48
N PRO A 62 12.11 -13.20 16.18
CA PRO A 62 11.22 -12.74 15.13
C PRO A 62 9.82 -13.31 15.31
N GLY A 63 8.80 -12.51 15.02
CA GLY A 63 7.43 -12.99 14.98
C GLY A 63 7.26 -14.07 13.90
N SER A 64 6.03 -14.56 13.73
CA SER A 64 5.74 -15.52 12.66
C SER A 64 5.95 -14.95 11.24
N ASP A 65 6.11 -13.64 11.14
CA ASP A 65 6.52 -12.88 9.95
C ASP A 65 8.03 -12.98 9.65
N GLY A 66 8.84 -13.47 10.59
CA GLY A 66 10.27 -13.69 10.41
C GLY A 66 11.11 -12.42 10.38
N ILE A 67 10.55 -11.27 10.75
CA ILE A 67 11.26 -9.99 10.79
C ILE A 67 12.05 -9.90 12.10
N PRO A 68 13.39 -9.92 12.06
CA PRO A 68 14.19 -9.69 13.26
C PRO A 68 14.03 -8.24 13.72
N SER A 69 13.92 -8.03 15.03
CA SER A 69 14.33 -6.76 15.62
C SER A 69 15.84 -6.64 15.40
N GLU A 70 16.25 -5.59 14.68
CA GLU A 70 17.60 -5.31 14.13
C GLU A 70 18.80 -6.08 14.74
#